data_AF-A0AAN2FHQ8-F1
#
_entry.id   AF-A0AAN2FHQ8-F1
#
_cell.length_a   1.000
_cell.length_b   1.000
_cell.length_c   1.000
_cell.angle_alpha   90.00
_cell.angle_beta   90.00
_cell.angle_gamma   90.00
#
_symmetry.space_group_name_H-M   'P 1'
#
loop_
_entity.id
_entity.type
_entity.pdbx_description
1 polymer ?
#
loop_
_entity_poly.entity_id
_entity_poly.type
_entity_poly.pdbx_seq_one_letter_code
_entity_poly.pdbx_strand_id
1 'polypeptide(L)'
;MDEAYKVTQMRKAFTDKPNAVHSLTPMENLCLATLGGATVLSLQDKIGSFTAGKEADFVVLDPQAGQVLAGRNKEAKSIEELLFGMEMSGDDRTVTHTYVMGTKMK
;
A
#
# COMPACT_ATOMS: atom_id res chain seq x y z
N MET A 1 -19.40 1.41 7.27
CA MET A 1 -18.60 2.48 7.91
C MET A 1 -17.18 2.25 7.47
N ASP A 2 -16.61 3.18 6.71
CA ASP A 2 -15.30 3.00 6.06
C ASP A 2 -14.18 2.90 7.10
N GLU A 3 -13.28 1.92 6.99
CA GLU A 3 -12.18 1.73 7.97
C GLU A 3 -11.20 2.91 7.93
N ALA A 4 -11.03 3.54 6.77
CA ALA A 4 -10.19 4.71 6.60
C ALA A 4 -10.70 5.93 7.41
N TYR A 5 -12.01 5.98 7.68
CA TYR A 5 -12.60 6.99 8.57
C TYR A 5 -12.02 6.92 9.99
N LYS A 6 -11.82 5.72 10.55
CA LYS A 6 -11.31 5.58 11.93
C LYS A 6 -9.88 6.08 12.04
N VAL A 7 -9.03 5.72 11.09
CA VAL A 7 -7.64 6.20 10.99
C VAL A 7 -7.62 7.73 10.90
N THR A 8 -8.51 8.30 10.08
CA THR A 8 -8.66 9.74 9.92
C THR A 8 -9.04 10.44 11.22
N GLN A 9 -9.99 9.89 11.98
CA GLN A 9 -10.38 10.44 13.28
C GLN A 9 -9.25 10.41 14.29
N MET A 10 -8.45 9.33 14.32
CA MET A 10 -7.25 9.27 15.15
C MET A 10 -6.25 10.35 14.75
N ARG A 11 -5.95 10.53 13.45
CA ARG A 11 -5.04 11.58 12.98
C ARG A 11 -5.53 12.99 13.35
N LYS A 12 -6.84 13.24 13.26
CA LYS A 12 -7.46 14.51 13.66
C LYS A 12 -7.24 14.84 15.13
N ALA A 13 -7.21 13.84 16.01
CA ALA A 13 -7.01 14.04 17.45
C ALA A 13 -5.58 14.51 17.82
N PHE A 14 -4.60 14.37 16.91
CA PHE A 14 -3.18 14.65 17.18
C PHE A 14 -2.57 15.73 16.27
N THR A 15 -3.38 16.67 15.75
CA THR A 15 -2.89 17.77 14.90
C THR A 15 -3.52 19.11 15.25
N ASP A 16 -2.75 20.19 15.08
CA ASP A 16 -3.24 21.57 15.22
C ASP A 16 -4.20 22.00 14.09
N LYS A 17 -4.30 21.21 13.02
CA LYS A 17 -5.15 21.49 11.84
C LYS A 17 -6.09 20.31 11.50
N PRO A 18 -7.05 19.95 12.38
CA PRO A 18 -7.91 18.78 12.19
C PRO A 18 -8.77 18.84 10.92
N ASN A 19 -9.13 20.05 10.47
CA ASN A 19 -9.92 20.24 9.25
C ASN A 19 -9.13 20.01 7.96
N ALA A 20 -7.79 20.01 8.02
CA ALA A 20 -6.94 19.68 6.88
C ALA A 20 -6.74 18.16 6.70
N VAL A 21 -7.11 17.37 7.71
CA VAL A 21 -6.98 15.91 7.68
C VAL A 21 -8.19 15.31 6.96
N HIS A 22 -7.90 14.70 5.82
CA HIS A 22 -8.84 13.90 5.05
C HIS A 22 -8.42 12.44 5.08
N SER A 23 -9.40 11.57 4.81
CA SER A 23 -9.16 10.14 4.68
C SER A 23 -8.41 9.88 3.39
N LEU A 24 -7.42 9.00 3.47
CA LEU A 24 -6.79 8.39 2.29
C LEU A 24 -7.42 7.01 2.11
N THR A 25 -7.87 6.75 0.91
CA THR A 25 -8.29 5.41 0.49
C THR A 25 -7.06 4.51 0.36
N PRO A 26 -7.22 3.18 0.43
CA PRO A 26 -6.12 2.24 0.20
C PRO A 26 -5.45 2.44 -1.17
N MET A 27 -6.24 2.76 -2.21
CA MET A 27 -5.71 3.02 -3.54
C MET A 27 -4.84 4.29 -3.60
N GLU A 28 -5.23 5.35 -2.90
CA GLU A 28 -4.42 6.56 -2.78
C GLU A 28 -3.12 6.29 -2.03
N ASN A 29 -3.16 5.51 -0.94
CA ASN A 29 -1.97 5.11 -0.21
C ASN A 29 -1.02 4.28 -1.08
N LEU A 30 -1.52 3.28 -1.82
CA LEU A 30 -0.71 2.50 -2.75
C LEU A 30 -0.08 3.38 -3.83
N CYS A 31 -0.81 4.35 -4.37
CA CYS A 31 -0.27 5.31 -5.33
C CYS A 31 0.86 6.14 -4.70
N LEU A 32 0.66 6.69 -3.51
CA LEU A 32 1.69 7.46 -2.79
C LEU A 32 2.94 6.62 -2.52
N ALA A 33 2.79 5.33 -2.18
CA ALA A 33 3.88 4.41 -1.95
C ALA A 33 4.62 3.96 -3.24
N THR A 34 4.04 4.17 -4.42
CA THR A 34 4.57 3.67 -5.71
C THR A 34 4.74 4.82 -6.73
N LEU A 35 3.79 4.99 -7.65
CA LEU A 35 3.87 5.98 -8.73
C LEU A 35 3.97 7.41 -8.22
N GLY A 36 3.28 7.75 -7.12
CA GLY A 36 3.35 9.05 -6.48
C GLY A 36 4.75 9.36 -5.97
N GLY A 37 5.39 8.41 -5.26
CA GLY A 37 6.78 8.52 -4.85
C GLY A 37 7.75 8.67 -6.04
N ALA A 38 7.58 7.85 -7.08
CA ALA A 38 8.36 7.96 -8.30
C ALA A 38 8.21 9.33 -8.98
N THR A 39 6.99 9.90 -8.99
CA THR A 39 6.71 11.22 -9.57
C THR A 39 7.43 12.33 -8.84
N VAL A 40 7.40 12.34 -7.50
CA VAL A 40 8.11 13.35 -6.68
C VAL A 40 9.63 13.29 -6.92
N LEU A 41 10.16 12.10 -7.20
CA LEU A 41 11.57 11.90 -7.52
C LEU A 41 11.91 12.10 -9.01
N SER A 42 10.95 12.48 -9.86
CA SER A 42 11.14 12.57 -11.32
C SER A 42 11.58 11.25 -11.97
N LEU A 43 11.12 10.12 -11.42
CA LEU A 43 11.40 8.75 -11.87
C LEU A 43 10.15 8.03 -12.40
N GLN A 44 9.02 8.74 -12.54
CA GLN A 44 7.76 8.15 -13.01
C GLN A 44 7.85 7.55 -14.41
N ASP A 45 8.81 7.95 -15.24
CA ASP A 45 9.02 7.37 -16.57
C ASP A 45 9.84 6.06 -16.52
N LYS A 46 10.42 5.74 -15.34
CA LYS A 46 11.26 4.56 -15.12
C LYS A 46 10.61 3.51 -14.22
N ILE A 47 10.00 3.90 -13.11
CA ILE A 47 9.48 2.98 -12.07
C ILE A 47 8.08 3.35 -11.60
N GLY A 48 7.54 2.57 -10.66
CA GLY A 48 6.29 2.87 -9.95
C GLY A 48 4.99 2.39 -10.62
N SER A 49 5.05 1.76 -11.80
CA SER A 49 3.92 1.05 -12.41
C SER A 49 4.40 -0.05 -13.37
N PHE A 50 3.48 -0.92 -13.80
CA PHE A 50 3.75 -1.99 -14.78
C PHE A 50 3.54 -1.56 -16.24
N THR A 51 3.69 -0.27 -16.55
CA THR A 51 3.60 0.22 -17.93
C THR A 51 4.79 -0.27 -18.75
N ALA A 52 4.55 -0.75 -19.98
CA ALA A 52 5.62 -1.23 -20.85
C ALA A 52 6.71 -0.16 -21.06
N GLY A 53 7.98 -0.58 -21.01
CA GLY A 53 9.15 0.30 -21.11
C GLY A 53 9.75 0.73 -19.77
N LYS A 54 9.06 0.49 -18.65
CA LYS A 54 9.58 0.73 -17.30
C LYS A 54 10.53 -0.37 -16.83
N GLU A 55 11.40 -0.01 -15.88
CA GLU A 55 12.26 -0.93 -15.14
C GLU A 55 11.39 -1.93 -14.35
N ALA A 56 11.78 -3.19 -14.37
CA ALA A 56 11.02 -4.29 -13.75
C ALA A 56 11.31 -4.41 -12.24
N ASP A 57 10.93 -3.36 -11.51
CA ASP A 57 11.04 -3.24 -10.06
C ASP A 57 9.67 -3.48 -9.41
N PHE A 58 9.54 -4.59 -8.69
CA PHE A 58 8.27 -4.95 -8.04
C PHE A 58 8.45 -5.90 -6.86
N VAL A 59 7.40 -6.00 -6.06
CA VAL A 59 7.28 -6.96 -4.96
C VAL A 59 6.10 -7.89 -5.21
N VAL A 60 6.23 -9.14 -4.76
CA VAL A 60 5.12 -10.10 -4.76
C VAL A 60 4.62 -10.22 -3.33
N LEU A 61 3.35 -9.88 -3.11
CA LEU A 61 2.73 -9.84 -1.79
C LEU A 61 1.85 -11.07 -1.54
N ASP A 62 1.92 -11.63 -0.33
CA ASP A 62 0.97 -12.61 0.16
C ASP A 62 -0.02 -11.97 1.15
N PRO A 63 -1.30 -11.82 0.78
CA PRO A 63 -2.32 -11.21 1.64
C PRO A 63 -2.74 -12.11 2.82
N GLN A 64 -2.16 -13.31 2.96
CA GLN A 64 -2.40 -14.23 4.05
C GLN A 64 -1.13 -14.46 4.89
N ALA A 65 -0.11 -13.60 4.76
CA ALA A 65 1.14 -13.72 5.49
C ALA A 65 0.94 -13.58 7.01
N GLY A 66 0.94 -14.72 7.72
CA GLY A 66 0.79 -14.78 9.17
C GLY A 66 -0.66 -14.73 9.64
N GLN A 67 -0.89 -15.17 10.89
CA GLN A 67 -2.25 -15.39 11.42
C GLN A 67 -3.09 -14.11 11.51
N VAL A 68 -2.47 -12.98 11.84
CA VAL A 68 -3.17 -11.70 12.01
C VAL A 68 -3.69 -11.18 10.67
N LEU A 69 -2.81 -11.11 9.66
CA LEU A 69 -3.18 -10.63 8.34
C LEU A 69 -4.17 -11.59 7.67
N ALA A 70 -3.95 -12.90 7.76
CA ALA A 70 -4.87 -13.91 7.25
C ALA A 70 -6.26 -13.79 7.90
N GLY A 71 -6.32 -13.68 9.23
CA GLY A 71 -7.57 -13.50 9.96
C GLY A 71 -8.30 -12.22 9.58
N ARG A 72 -7.57 -11.12 9.35
CA ARG A 72 -8.12 -9.84 8.89
C ARG A 72 -8.68 -9.94 7.47
N ASN A 73 -7.92 -10.55 6.56
CA ASN A 73 -8.27 -10.60 5.14
C ASN A 73 -9.24 -11.73 4.77
N LYS A 74 -9.52 -12.66 5.69
CA LYS A 74 -10.49 -13.75 5.48
C LYS A 74 -11.87 -13.26 5.04
N GLU A 75 -12.30 -12.13 5.58
CA GLU A 75 -13.62 -11.55 5.31
C GLU A 75 -13.61 -10.46 4.24
N ALA A 76 -12.44 -10.18 3.62
CA ALA A 76 -12.31 -9.15 2.59
C ALA A 76 -13.07 -9.55 1.31
N LYS A 77 -13.92 -8.66 0.81
CA LYS A 77 -14.79 -8.87 -0.36
C LYS A 77 -14.39 -8.01 -1.56
N SER A 78 -13.42 -7.11 -1.38
CA SER A 78 -12.88 -6.28 -2.47
C SER A 78 -11.36 -6.17 -2.39
N ILE A 79 -10.77 -5.69 -3.48
CA ILE A 79 -9.33 -5.43 -3.55
C ILE A 79 -8.93 -4.31 -2.58
N GLU A 80 -9.78 -3.31 -2.38
CA GLU A 80 -9.58 -2.21 -1.43
C GLU A 80 -9.57 -2.72 0.01
N GLU A 81 -10.47 -3.63 0.38
CA GLU A 81 -10.48 -4.25 1.71
C GLU A 81 -9.23 -5.10 1.96
N LEU A 82 -8.79 -5.87 0.94
CA LEU A 82 -7.59 -6.69 0.99
C LEU A 82 -6.32 -5.81 1.09
N LEU A 83 -6.26 -4.73 0.31
CA LEU A 83 -5.18 -3.75 0.34
C LEU A 83 -5.13 -3.02 1.67
N PHE A 84 -6.27 -2.57 2.20
CA PHE A 84 -6.34 -1.94 3.52
C PHE A 84 -5.83 -2.89 4.63
N GLY A 85 -6.17 -4.17 4.56
CA GLY A 85 -5.66 -5.17 5.50
C GLY A 85 -4.13 -5.30 5.43
N MET A 86 -3.56 -5.32 4.23
CA MET A 86 -2.09 -5.34 4.05
C MET A 86 -1.42 -4.05 4.51
N GLU A 87 -1.99 -2.87 4.25
CA GLU A 87 -1.43 -1.58 4.68
C GLU A 87 -1.40 -1.44 6.21
N MET A 88 -2.42 -1.96 6.91
CA MET A 88 -2.55 -1.80 8.37
C MET A 88 -1.85 -2.91 9.16
N SER A 89 -1.87 -4.15 8.65
CA SER A 89 -1.43 -5.34 9.39
C SER A 89 -0.31 -6.13 8.71
N GLY A 90 0.13 -5.70 7.52
CA GLY A 90 1.24 -6.32 6.82
C GLY A 90 2.60 -6.00 7.46
N ASP A 91 3.55 -6.90 7.27
CA ASP A 91 4.94 -6.74 7.69
C ASP A 91 5.90 -7.37 6.66
N ASP A 92 7.16 -7.58 7.02
CA ASP A 92 8.19 -8.12 6.13
C ASP A 92 7.86 -9.51 5.55
N ARG A 93 7.00 -10.27 6.25
CA ARG A 93 6.53 -11.59 5.79
C ARG A 93 5.50 -11.46 4.67
N THR A 94 4.80 -10.32 4.58
CA THR A 94 3.87 -10.03 3.48
C THR A 94 4.60 -9.97 2.14
N VAL A 95 5.87 -9.57 2.11
CA VAL A 95 6.70 -9.58 0.89
C VAL A 95 7.30 -10.97 0.70
N THR A 96 6.75 -11.75 -0.24
CA THR A 96 7.29 -13.08 -0.56
C THR A 96 8.51 -13.01 -1.46
N HIS A 97 8.50 -12.07 -2.41
CA HIS A 97 9.58 -11.88 -3.38
C HIS A 97 9.83 -10.40 -3.66
N THR A 98 11.06 -10.08 -4.02
CA THR A 98 11.46 -8.75 -4.48
C THR A 98 12.26 -8.87 -5.75
N TYR A 99 11.89 -8.09 -6.76
CA TYR A 99 12.56 -8.04 -8.04
C TYR A 99 13.11 -6.64 -8.27
N VAL A 100 14.36 -6.56 -8.73
CA VAL A 100 15.03 -5.32 -9.16
C VAL A 100 15.58 -5.55 -10.55
N MET A 101 15.22 -4.68 -11.50
CA MET A 101 15.57 -4.81 -12.92
C MET A 101 15.24 -6.21 -13.48
N GLY A 102 14.11 -6.78 -13.05
CA GLY A 102 13.66 -8.12 -13.45
C GLY A 102 14.44 -9.28 -12.82
N THR A 103 15.41 -9.01 -11.94
CA THR A 103 16.17 -10.03 -11.23
C THR A 103 15.60 -10.25 -9.83
N LYS A 104 15.33 -11.51 -9.49
CA LYS A 104 14.86 -11.91 -8.15
C LYS A 104 15.97 -11.69 -7.11
N MET A 105 15.68 -10.90 -6.09
CA MET A 105 16.58 -10.60 -4.97
C MET A 105 16.22 -11.37 -3.68
N LYS A 106 14.92 -11.55 -3.46
CA LYS A 106 14.30 -12.36 -2.40
C LYS A 106 13.34 -13.34 -3.05
#